data_AF-A0A9D1LP14-F1
#
_entry.id   AF-A0A9D1LP14-F1
#
_cell.length_a   1.000
_cell.length_b   1.000
_cell.length_c   1.000
_cell.angle_alpha   90.00
_cell.angle_beta   90.00
_cell.angle_gamma   90.00
#
_symmetry.space_group_name_H-M   'P 1'
#
loop_
_entity.id
_entity.type
_entity.pdbx_description
1 polymer ?
#
loop_
_entity_poly.entity_id
_entity_poly.type
_entity_poly.pdbx_seq_one_letter_code
_entity_poly.pdbx_strand_id
1 'polypeptide(L)'
;MASQNPIKDYKAFLTALKVPESLDYGLIQEAFEAALQATTELREESPVISRFGINFASLTLYICSEHAFYLAAHTATKPETLKDNQEYLGFLASVSLDKYFTNEHLAYRMGSLTSRFSPMMSTLDLYLNFILGMLSRYKKNDPQQTLVVDVMNKGFQMAKCVTSLLENGFETEAFSTWRTLHENECILHCLLKYGKPIIERYLVHMRYALAFRGGLKTKEETDEEFVKIKSEMRSHDLKSKDMKRFIEYGWLYAIDGVEKQDGFKLNFRDGVQRMAGLSSYSKVYEMSSEIAHSSPLLIYSSKNYFFSLTLLSLYESFFRLEKVFTSLYMSTVSEQERERYVTMRKLYYHQLLEAYGLQKQRFAASSRKQEPSNGN
;
A
#
# COMPACT_ATOMS: atom_id res chain seq x y z
N MET A 1 -6.56 -42.70 12.16
CA MET A 1 -7.78 -42.07 12.70
C MET A 1 -8.30 -41.13 11.63
N ALA A 2 -9.54 -41.31 11.16
CA ALA A 2 -10.12 -40.40 10.17
C ALA A 2 -10.04 -38.96 10.70
N SER A 3 -9.38 -38.05 9.99
CA SER A 3 -9.32 -36.65 10.40
C SER A 3 -10.71 -36.06 10.22
N GLN A 4 -11.50 -36.02 11.30
CA GLN A 4 -12.74 -35.27 11.30
C GLN A 4 -12.43 -33.83 10.92
N ASN A 5 -13.20 -33.29 9.97
CA ASN A 5 -13.11 -31.89 9.58
C ASN A 5 -13.20 -31.03 10.85
N PRO A 6 -12.13 -30.26 11.19
CA PRO A 6 -12.09 -29.48 12.43
C PRO A 6 -13.08 -28.31 12.41
N ILE A 7 -13.67 -28.01 11.25
CA ILE A 7 -14.65 -26.96 11.05
C ILE A 7 -16.06 -27.58 11.03
N LYS A 8 -16.83 -27.35 12.09
CA LYS A 8 -18.18 -27.92 12.25
C LYS A 8 -19.20 -27.42 11.23
N ASP A 9 -19.09 -26.17 10.80
CA ASP A 9 -19.94 -25.57 9.79
C ASP A 9 -19.07 -24.95 8.70
N TYR A 10 -18.71 -25.78 7.72
CA TYR A 10 -17.81 -25.38 6.64
C TYR A 10 -18.44 -24.34 5.71
N LYS A 11 -19.77 -24.38 5.53
CA LYS A 11 -20.50 -23.39 4.74
C LYS A 11 -20.42 -22.00 5.39
N ALA A 12 -20.71 -21.90 6.69
CA ALA A 12 -20.57 -20.62 7.41
C ALA A 12 -19.11 -20.12 7.40
N PHE A 13 -18.14 -21.03 7.44
CA PHE A 13 -16.73 -20.70 7.32
C PHE A 13 -16.39 -20.10 5.94
N LEU A 14 -16.84 -20.71 4.85
CA LEU A 14 -16.66 -20.18 3.49
C LEU A 14 -17.32 -18.80 3.31
N THR A 15 -18.51 -18.60 3.89
CA THR A 15 -19.17 -17.29 3.90
C THR A 15 -18.36 -16.25 4.67
N ALA A 16 -17.79 -16.59 5.83
CA ALA A 16 -16.94 -15.69 6.60
C ALA A 16 -15.65 -15.29 5.86
N LEU A 17 -15.11 -16.20 5.05
CA LEU A 17 -13.97 -15.95 4.15
C LEU A 17 -14.35 -15.18 2.87
N LYS A 18 -15.65 -14.89 2.67
CA LYS A 18 -16.20 -14.20 1.48
C LYS A 18 -15.93 -14.95 0.19
N VAL A 19 -15.94 -16.28 0.23
CA VAL A 19 -15.85 -17.12 -0.96
C VAL A 19 -17.12 -16.96 -1.81
N PRO A 20 -17.03 -16.71 -3.12
CA PRO A 20 -18.21 -16.56 -3.97
C PRO A 20 -19.11 -17.81 -3.95
N GLU A 21 -20.42 -17.62 -3.82
CA GLU A 21 -21.42 -18.71 -3.86
C GLU A 21 -21.48 -19.43 -5.21
N SER A 22 -20.85 -18.86 -6.25
CA SER A 22 -20.72 -19.50 -7.57
C SER A 22 -19.79 -20.71 -7.56
N LEU A 23 -18.97 -20.89 -6.51
CA LEU A 23 -18.15 -22.08 -6.33
C LEU A 23 -18.94 -23.15 -5.60
N ASP A 24 -18.70 -24.40 -5.95
CA ASP A 24 -19.35 -25.54 -5.31
C ASP A 24 -18.77 -25.79 -3.91
N TYR A 25 -19.49 -25.36 -2.88
CA TYR A 25 -19.04 -25.51 -1.50
C TYR A 25 -18.88 -26.96 -1.04
N GLY A 26 -19.64 -27.90 -1.62
CA GLY A 26 -19.53 -29.32 -1.31
C GLY A 26 -18.18 -29.87 -1.79
N LEU A 27 -17.87 -29.63 -3.06
CA LEU A 27 -16.59 -30.02 -3.64
C LEU A 27 -15.39 -29.36 -2.94
N ILE A 28 -15.51 -28.07 -2.55
CA ILE A 28 -14.45 -27.38 -1.79
C ILE A 28 -14.24 -28.03 -0.41
N GLN A 29 -15.32 -28.49 0.24
CA GLN A 29 -15.20 -29.21 1.51
C GLN A 29 -14.52 -30.57 1.32
N GLU A 30 -14.90 -31.34 0.30
CA GLU A 30 -14.28 -32.64 0.01
C GLU A 30 -12.79 -32.50 -0.31
N ALA A 31 -12.43 -31.52 -1.14
CA ALA A 31 -11.03 -31.23 -1.45
C ALA A 31 -10.22 -30.80 -0.21
N PHE A 32 -10.85 -30.08 0.73
CA PHE A 32 -10.22 -29.70 1.99
C PHE A 32 -9.96 -30.91 2.88
N GLU A 33 -10.92 -31.83 2.99
CA GLU A 33 -10.78 -33.06 3.75
C GLU A 33 -9.70 -33.97 3.14
N ALA A 34 -9.68 -34.10 1.81
CA ALA A 34 -8.62 -34.80 1.08
C ALA A 34 -7.24 -34.16 1.33
N ALA A 35 -7.15 -32.83 1.34
CA ALA A 35 -5.92 -32.11 1.64
C ALA A 35 -5.44 -32.33 3.10
N LEU A 36 -6.35 -32.37 4.08
CA LEU A 36 -5.98 -32.69 5.46
C LEU A 36 -5.45 -34.12 5.60
N GLN A 37 -6.04 -35.07 4.89
CA GLN A 37 -5.57 -36.45 4.87
C GLN A 37 -4.15 -36.54 4.27
N ALA A 38 -3.95 -35.98 3.07
CA ALA A 38 -2.64 -35.97 2.41
C ALA A 38 -1.57 -35.23 3.24
N THR A 39 -1.96 -34.23 4.03
CA THR A 39 -1.02 -33.58 4.97
C THR A 39 -0.52 -34.55 6.06
N THR A 40 -1.35 -35.50 6.50
CA THR A 40 -0.93 -36.49 7.49
C THR A 40 0.18 -37.37 6.94
N GLU A 41 0.03 -37.82 5.69
CA GLU A 41 1.04 -38.60 4.96
C GLU A 41 2.34 -37.79 4.77
N LEU A 42 2.25 -36.54 4.30
CA LEU A 42 3.40 -35.65 4.13
C LEU A 42 4.19 -35.39 5.43
N ARG A 43 3.51 -35.37 6.58
CA ARG A 43 4.14 -35.18 7.89
C ARG A 43 4.92 -36.40 8.35
N GLU A 44 4.53 -37.59 7.95
CA GLU A 44 5.28 -38.82 8.22
C GLU A 44 6.57 -38.86 7.42
N GLU A 45 6.54 -38.35 6.17
CA GLU A 45 7.68 -38.35 5.26
C GLU A 45 8.68 -37.20 5.47
N SER A 46 8.23 -36.05 5.99
CA SER A 46 9.06 -34.85 6.15
C SER A 46 9.11 -34.34 7.60
N PRO A 47 10.27 -34.47 8.29
CA PRO A 47 10.48 -33.93 9.63
C PRO A 47 10.34 -32.41 9.75
N VAL A 48 10.40 -31.68 8.63
CA VAL A 48 10.20 -30.23 8.59
C VAL A 48 8.70 -29.92 8.55
N ILE A 49 7.94 -30.60 7.69
CA ILE A 49 6.49 -30.41 7.54
C ILE A 49 5.73 -30.85 8.79
N SER A 50 6.21 -31.89 9.49
CA SER A 50 5.64 -32.37 10.76
C SER A 50 5.58 -31.31 11.86
N ARG A 51 6.40 -30.25 11.77
CA ARG A 51 6.44 -29.16 12.75
C ARG A 51 5.52 -28.00 12.41
N PHE A 52 4.97 -27.94 11.20
CA PHE A 52 4.13 -26.83 10.75
C PHE A 52 2.66 -27.04 11.12
N GLY A 53 2.05 -26.01 11.71
CA GLY A 53 0.60 -25.95 11.89
C GLY A 53 -0.13 -25.72 10.56
N ILE A 54 -1.39 -26.14 10.50
CA ILE A 54 -2.27 -25.84 9.35
C ILE A 54 -3.16 -24.67 9.71
N ASN A 55 -3.06 -23.57 8.96
CA ASN A 55 -4.06 -22.53 8.95
C ASN A 55 -5.16 -22.94 7.98
N PHE A 56 -6.29 -23.39 8.52
CA PHE A 56 -7.41 -23.88 7.71
C PHE A 56 -7.97 -22.81 6.77
N ALA A 57 -7.97 -21.54 7.17
CA ALA A 57 -8.45 -20.45 6.32
C ALA A 57 -7.56 -20.28 5.07
N SER A 58 -6.24 -20.25 5.25
CA SER A 58 -5.31 -20.13 4.12
C SER A 58 -5.41 -21.34 3.18
N LEU A 59 -5.45 -22.56 3.72
CA LEU A 59 -5.58 -23.77 2.91
C LEU A 59 -6.90 -23.79 2.11
N THR A 60 -8.03 -23.46 2.75
CA THR A 60 -9.32 -23.33 2.07
C THR A 60 -9.26 -22.29 0.94
N LEU A 61 -8.63 -21.14 1.16
CA LEU A 61 -8.51 -20.10 0.14
C LEU A 61 -7.64 -20.53 -1.05
N TYR A 62 -6.59 -21.33 -0.84
CA TYR A 62 -5.85 -21.96 -1.94
C TYR A 62 -6.75 -22.87 -2.76
N ILE A 63 -7.50 -23.77 -2.11
CA ILE A 63 -8.44 -24.69 -2.77
C ILE A 63 -9.49 -23.92 -3.59
N CYS A 64 -10.11 -22.89 -2.99
CA CYS A 64 -11.08 -22.06 -3.70
C CYS A 64 -10.47 -21.36 -4.91
N SER A 65 -9.25 -20.83 -4.79
CA SER A 65 -8.57 -20.12 -5.86
C SER A 65 -8.19 -21.04 -7.02
N GLU A 66 -7.68 -22.23 -6.71
CA GLU A 66 -7.35 -23.25 -7.71
C GLU A 66 -8.59 -23.75 -8.44
N HIS A 67 -9.68 -24.01 -7.72
CA HIS A 67 -10.94 -24.42 -8.33
C HIS A 67 -11.52 -23.33 -9.24
N ALA A 68 -11.55 -22.07 -8.76
CA ALA A 68 -12.02 -20.94 -9.55
C ALA A 68 -11.17 -20.74 -10.82
N PHE A 69 -9.84 -20.83 -10.70
CA PHE A 69 -8.94 -20.77 -11.85
C PHE A 69 -9.20 -21.91 -12.84
N TYR A 70 -9.38 -23.14 -12.34
CA TYR A 70 -9.66 -24.30 -13.19
C TYR A 70 -10.92 -24.12 -14.01
N LEU A 71 -12.03 -23.66 -13.40
CA LEU A 71 -13.29 -23.39 -14.11
C LEU A 71 -13.14 -22.27 -15.15
N ALA A 72 -12.37 -21.23 -14.83
CA ALA A 72 -12.12 -20.14 -15.77
C ALA A 72 -11.24 -20.57 -16.96
N ALA A 73 -10.26 -21.45 -16.72
CA ALA A 73 -9.36 -21.96 -17.75
C ALA A 73 -9.99 -23.07 -18.62
N HIS A 74 -11.00 -23.79 -18.10
CA HIS A 74 -11.65 -24.91 -18.77
C HIS A 74 -13.15 -24.66 -18.96
N THR A 75 -13.49 -23.63 -19.74
CA THR A 75 -14.89 -23.21 -19.96
C THR A 75 -15.78 -24.26 -20.60
N ALA A 76 -15.19 -25.26 -21.28
CA ALA A 76 -15.91 -26.40 -21.85
C ALA A 76 -16.28 -27.47 -20.80
N THR A 77 -15.63 -27.46 -19.63
CA THR A 77 -15.89 -28.40 -18.55
C THR A 77 -17.20 -28.03 -17.86
N LYS A 78 -18.10 -29.00 -17.74
CA LYS A 78 -19.33 -28.82 -16.96
C LYS A 78 -18.99 -28.96 -15.48
N PRO A 79 -19.25 -27.97 -14.62
CA PRO A 79 -18.94 -28.04 -13.18
C PRO A 79 -19.47 -29.30 -12.51
N GLU A 80 -20.66 -29.76 -12.92
CA GLU A 80 -21.28 -30.99 -12.42
C GLU A 80 -20.46 -32.26 -12.63
N THR A 81 -19.61 -32.30 -13.67
CA THR A 81 -18.75 -33.46 -13.94
C THR A 81 -17.53 -33.56 -13.01
N LEU A 82 -17.28 -32.52 -12.21
CA LEU A 82 -16.15 -32.47 -11.28
C LEU A 82 -16.51 -32.99 -9.89
N LYS A 83 -17.80 -32.97 -9.51
CA LYS A 83 -18.30 -33.35 -8.18
C LYS A 83 -17.86 -34.76 -7.77
N ASP A 84 -17.98 -35.73 -8.68
CA ASP A 84 -17.65 -37.13 -8.39
C ASP A 84 -16.27 -37.55 -8.94
N ASN A 85 -15.46 -36.59 -9.41
CA ASN A 85 -14.19 -36.89 -10.04
C ASN A 85 -13.07 -36.96 -8.99
N GLN A 86 -12.74 -38.17 -8.54
CA GLN A 86 -11.68 -38.43 -7.57
C GLN A 86 -10.29 -38.00 -8.05
N GLU A 87 -10.01 -38.08 -9.35
CA GLU A 87 -8.74 -37.59 -9.92
C GLU A 87 -8.65 -36.06 -9.80
N TYR A 88 -9.75 -35.36 -10.07
CA TYR A 88 -9.83 -33.92 -9.91
C TYR A 88 -9.72 -33.49 -8.44
N LEU A 89 -10.41 -34.18 -7.52
CA LEU A 89 -10.31 -33.93 -6.09
C LEU A 89 -8.87 -34.13 -5.58
N GLY A 90 -8.21 -35.22 -5.98
CA GLY A 90 -6.82 -35.48 -5.67
C GLY A 90 -5.87 -34.42 -6.21
N PHE A 91 -6.07 -34.01 -7.47
CA PHE A 91 -5.33 -32.90 -8.09
C PHE A 91 -5.50 -31.60 -7.32
N LEU A 92 -6.75 -31.23 -7.00
CA LEU A 92 -7.07 -29.98 -6.33
C LEU A 92 -6.47 -29.94 -4.92
N ALA A 93 -6.56 -31.05 -4.17
CA ALA A 93 -5.94 -31.20 -2.86
C ALA A 93 -4.40 -31.08 -2.95
N SER A 94 -3.77 -31.83 -3.86
CA SER A 94 -2.30 -31.85 -4.01
C SER A 94 -1.74 -30.48 -4.37
N VAL A 95 -2.26 -29.83 -5.41
CA VAL A 95 -1.77 -28.52 -5.87
C VAL A 95 -1.97 -27.45 -4.81
N SER A 96 -3.10 -27.50 -4.08
CA SER A 96 -3.38 -26.55 -3.01
C SER A 96 -2.43 -26.73 -1.82
N LEU A 97 -2.11 -27.98 -1.46
CA LEU A 97 -1.14 -28.28 -0.40
C LEU A 97 0.27 -27.84 -0.75
N ASP A 98 0.73 -28.14 -1.96
CA ASP A 98 2.06 -27.73 -2.43
C ASP A 98 2.21 -26.21 -2.36
N LYS A 99 1.20 -25.48 -2.86
CA LYS A 99 1.17 -24.01 -2.79
C LYS A 99 1.07 -23.51 -1.36
N TYR A 100 0.25 -24.12 -0.50
CA TYR A 100 0.13 -23.73 0.90
C TYR A 100 1.45 -23.90 1.66
N PHE A 101 2.06 -25.08 1.62
CA PHE A 101 3.33 -25.32 2.33
C PHE A 101 4.46 -24.47 1.77
N THR A 102 4.54 -24.35 0.44
CA THR A 102 5.57 -23.55 -0.21
C THR A 102 5.42 -22.06 0.14
N ASN A 103 4.22 -21.49 0.04
CA ASN A 103 4.04 -20.04 0.18
C ASN A 103 3.85 -19.58 1.63
N GLU A 104 3.30 -20.41 2.52
CA GLU A 104 3.05 -20.01 3.91
C GLU A 104 4.23 -20.34 4.84
N HIS A 105 4.91 -21.48 4.58
CA HIS A 105 5.96 -21.99 5.49
C HIS A 105 7.36 -21.94 4.89
N LEU A 106 7.50 -22.16 3.58
CA LEU A 106 8.79 -22.21 2.89
C LEU A 106 9.04 -21.01 1.96
N ALA A 107 8.21 -19.96 2.07
CA ALA A 107 8.31 -18.83 1.18
C ALA A 107 9.70 -18.20 1.27
N TYR A 108 10.29 -17.97 0.10
CA TYR A 108 11.56 -17.27 0.03
C TYR A 108 11.37 -15.86 0.59
N ARG A 109 12.12 -15.56 1.66
CA ARG A 109 12.26 -14.21 2.18
C ARG A 109 13.70 -13.80 1.97
N MET A 110 13.91 -12.67 1.28
CA MET A 110 15.21 -12.02 1.36
C MET A 110 15.45 -11.71 2.83
N GLY A 111 16.62 -12.09 3.36
CA GLY A 111 16.94 -11.97 4.79
C GLY A 111 16.42 -10.67 5.38
N SER A 112 15.30 -10.75 6.10
CA SER A 112 14.56 -9.57 6.54
C SER A 112 15.16 -9.04 7.83
N LEU A 113 15.28 -7.72 7.90
CA LEU A 113 15.83 -7.03 9.07
C LEU A 113 14.78 -6.84 10.18
N THR A 114 13.52 -7.17 9.91
CA THR A 114 12.42 -7.08 10.87
C THR A 114 11.41 -8.21 10.64
N SER A 115 10.34 -8.24 11.43
CA SER A 115 9.19 -9.09 11.13
C SER A 115 7.90 -8.35 11.43
N ARG A 116 6.79 -8.83 10.85
CA ARG A 116 5.43 -8.34 11.16
C ARG A 116 5.05 -8.45 12.64
N PHE A 117 5.80 -9.22 13.43
CA PHE A 117 5.57 -9.39 14.87
C PHE A 117 6.41 -8.42 15.71
N SER A 118 7.39 -7.74 15.11
CA SER A 118 8.18 -6.71 15.78
C SER A 118 7.28 -5.55 16.20
N PRO A 119 7.33 -5.06 17.45
CA PRO A 119 6.54 -3.90 17.89
C PRO A 119 6.70 -2.64 17.02
N MET A 120 7.86 -2.47 16.36
CA MET A 120 8.06 -1.38 15.42
C MET A 120 7.10 -1.47 14.22
N MET A 121 6.87 -2.68 13.72
CA MET A 121 6.00 -2.92 12.57
C MET A 121 4.55 -3.17 12.99
N SER A 122 4.32 -4.07 13.95
CA SER A 122 2.98 -4.52 14.33
C SER A 122 2.11 -3.39 14.89
N THR A 123 2.67 -2.47 15.66
CA THR A 123 1.94 -1.32 16.18
C THR A 123 1.61 -0.32 15.06
N LEU A 124 2.54 -0.08 14.14
CA LEU A 124 2.29 0.77 12.96
C LEU A 124 1.18 0.15 12.09
N ASP A 125 1.26 -1.15 11.86
CA ASP A 125 0.27 -1.91 11.10
C ASP A 125 -1.11 -1.93 11.76
N LEU A 126 -1.19 -1.99 13.10
CA LEU A 126 -2.44 -1.85 13.83
C LEU A 126 -3.13 -0.52 13.50
N TYR A 127 -2.37 0.58 13.52
CA TYR A 127 -2.91 1.89 13.14
C TYR A 127 -3.30 1.97 11.68
N LEU A 128 -2.45 1.48 10.77
CA LEU A 128 -2.75 1.50 9.34
C LEU A 128 -4.02 0.71 9.02
N ASN A 129 -4.18 -0.47 9.61
CA ASN A 129 -5.38 -1.30 9.45
C ASN A 129 -6.62 -0.61 10.02
N PHE A 130 -6.51 -0.01 11.23
CA PHE A 130 -7.61 0.76 11.81
C PHE A 130 -8.02 1.93 10.91
N ILE A 131 -7.06 2.77 10.51
CA ILE A 131 -7.31 3.97 9.71
C ILE A 131 -7.89 3.60 8.35
N LEU A 132 -7.31 2.63 7.64
CA LEU A 132 -7.84 2.15 6.35
C LEU A 132 -9.25 1.54 6.50
N GLY A 133 -9.49 0.80 7.59
CA GLY A 133 -10.81 0.30 7.94
C GLY A 133 -11.83 1.42 8.13
N MET A 134 -11.45 2.52 8.79
CA MET A 134 -12.31 3.69 8.96
C MET A 134 -12.51 4.47 7.65
N LEU A 135 -11.44 4.70 6.89
CA LEU A 135 -11.51 5.37 5.58
C LEU A 135 -12.34 4.61 4.56
N SER A 136 -12.48 3.28 4.71
CA SER A 136 -13.36 2.48 3.87
C SER A 136 -14.85 2.80 4.01
N ARG A 137 -15.25 3.46 5.12
CA ARG A 137 -16.66 3.81 5.38
C ARG A 137 -17.09 5.12 4.72
N TYR A 138 -16.15 5.96 4.30
CA TYR A 138 -16.47 7.20 3.60
C TYR A 138 -16.83 6.89 2.14
N LYS A 139 -17.66 7.75 1.53
CA LYS A 139 -17.86 7.72 0.08
C LYS A 139 -16.51 7.90 -0.63
N LYS A 140 -16.35 7.24 -1.77
CA LYS A 140 -15.11 7.24 -2.57
C LYS A 140 -15.42 7.53 -4.03
N ASN A 141 -14.40 7.95 -4.77
CA ASN A 141 -14.40 8.01 -6.24
C ASN A 141 -15.35 9.05 -6.85
N ASP A 142 -15.77 10.04 -6.06
CA ASP A 142 -16.29 11.31 -6.59
C ASP A 142 -15.33 12.42 -6.19
N PRO A 143 -14.33 12.76 -7.02
CA PRO A 143 -13.32 13.75 -6.67
C PRO A 143 -13.90 15.11 -6.26
N GLN A 144 -15.09 15.50 -6.75
CA GLN A 144 -15.71 16.76 -6.37
C GLN A 144 -16.11 16.79 -4.89
N GLN A 145 -16.43 15.63 -4.31
CA GLN A 145 -16.88 15.49 -2.93
C GLN A 145 -15.82 14.86 -2.01
N THR A 146 -14.93 14.04 -2.57
CA THR A 146 -14.13 13.07 -1.79
C THR A 146 -12.62 13.19 -2.02
N LEU A 147 -12.14 14.18 -2.81
CA LEU A 147 -10.71 14.31 -3.16
C LEU A 147 -9.76 14.20 -1.96
N VAL A 148 -10.01 14.92 -0.86
CA VAL A 148 -9.15 14.90 0.33
C VAL A 148 -9.12 13.50 0.96
N VAL A 149 -10.28 12.85 1.05
CA VAL A 149 -10.40 11.49 1.60
C VAL A 149 -9.74 10.46 0.69
N ASP A 150 -9.89 10.60 -0.63
CA ASP A 150 -9.28 9.72 -1.63
C ASP A 150 -7.74 9.83 -1.61
N VAL A 151 -7.21 11.05 -1.57
CA VAL A 151 -5.76 11.31 -1.46
C VAL A 151 -5.23 10.73 -0.16
N MET A 152 -5.89 10.98 0.97
CA MET A 152 -5.48 10.45 2.28
C MET A 152 -5.56 8.91 2.34
N ASN A 153 -6.62 8.30 1.81
CA ASN A 153 -6.75 6.85 1.71
C ASN A 153 -5.61 6.25 0.87
N LYS A 154 -5.26 6.90 -0.25
CA LYS A 154 -4.10 6.48 -1.04
C LYS A 154 -2.80 6.59 -0.22
N GLY A 155 -2.58 7.67 0.52
CA GLY A 155 -1.43 7.83 1.42
C GLY A 155 -1.28 6.68 2.41
N PHE A 156 -2.34 6.34 3.15
CA PHE A 156 -2.28 5.21 4.09
C PHE A 156 -2.12 3.84 3.41
N GLN A 157 -2.66 3.64 2.20
CA GLN A 157 -2.39 2.43 1.42
C GLN A 157 -0.92 2.34 1.01
N MET A 158 -0.30 3.46 0.65
CA MET A 158 1.14 3.48 0.33
C MET A 158 1.98 3.22 1.58
N ALA A 159 1.63 3.80 2.73
CA ALA A 159 2.29 3.49 4.00
C ALA A 159 2.22 1.99 4.33
N LYS A 160 1.06 1.35 4.12
CA LYS A 160 0.87 -0.10 4.29
C LYS A 160 1.68 -0.93 3.28
N CYS A 161 1.85 -0.43 2.06
CA CYS A 161 2.72 -1.05 1.08
C CYS A 161 4.19 -1.00 1.54
N VAL A 162 4.66 0.16 2.03
CA VAL A 162 6.01 0.32 2.57
C VAL A 162 6.26 -0.63 3.75
N THR A 163 5.32 -0.79 4.68
CA THR A 163 5.50 -1.74 5.80
C THR A 163 5.67 -3.17 5.31
N SER A 164 4.81 -3.62 4.40
CA SER A 164 4.91 -4.96 3.80
C SER A 164 6.25 -5.19 3.07
N LEU A 165 6.72 -4.20 2.31
CA LEU A 165 8.01 -4.31 1.61
C LEU A 165 9.18 -4.43 2.59
N LEU A 166 9.18 -3.65 3.68
CA LEU A 166 10.21 -3.74 4.73
C LEU A 166 10.18 -5.09 5.46
N GLU A 167 9.00 -5.63 5.75
CA GLU A 167 8.85 -6.93 6.41
C GLU A 167 9.38 -8.09 5.58
N ASN A 168 9.32 -7.97 4.24
CA ASN A 168 9.79 -8.97 3.30
C ASN A 168 11.24 -8.74 2.83
N GLY A 169 11.94 -7.73 3.36
CA GLY A 169 13.35 -7.46 3.06
C GLY A 169 13.58 -6.79 1.72
N PHE A 170 12.62 -5.98 1.24
CA PHE A 170 12.69 -5.17 0.01
C PHE A 170 12.92 -3.69 0.35
N GLU A 171 14.04 -3.36 0.99
CA GLU A 171 14.27 -2.02 1.56
C GLU A 171 14.33 -0.91 0.51
N THR A 172 14.93 -1.17 -0.65
CA THR A 172 15.10 -0.20 -1.74
C THR A 172 13.79 0.11 -2.46
N GLU A 173 12.95 -0.91 -2.63
CA GLU A 173 11.60 -0.80 -3.18
C GLU A 173 10.68 -0.11 -2.17
N ALA A 174 10.83 -0.41 -0.88
CA ALA A 174 10.14 0.28 0.19
C ALA A 174 10.49 1.78 0.18
N PHE A 175 11.77 2.12 0.01
CA PHE A 175 12.21 3.52 -0.07
C PHE A 175 11.67 4.25 -1.30
N SER A 176 11.68 3.56 -2.45
CA SER A 176 11.09 4.09 -3.69
C SER A 176 9.58 4.29 -3.56
N THR A 177 8.89 3.40 -2.85
CA THR A 177 7.46 3.52 -2.55
C THR A 177 7.19 4.65 -1.56
N TRP A 178 8.06 4.86 -0.58
CA TRP A 178 7.98 5.99 0.35
C TRP A 178 8.04 7.33 -0.39
N ARG A 179 8.81 7.46 -1.47
CA ARG A 179 8.82 8.69 -2.27
C ARG A 179 7.43 9.06 -2.80
N THR A 180 6.70 8.10 -3.33
CA THR A 180 5.34 8.35 -3.83
C THR A 180 4.35 8.58 -2.68
N LEU A 181 4.57 7.95 -1.51
CA LEU A 181 3.85 8.32 -0.28
C LEU A 181 4.09 9.80 0.09
N HIS A 182 5.35 10.25 0.06
CA HIS A 182 5.72 11.63 0.36
C HIS A 182 5.16 12.62 -0.67
N GLU A 183 5.11 12.25 -1.95
CA GLU A 183 4.46 13.05 -2.98
C GLU A 183 2.96 13.22 -2.70
N ASN A 184 2.28 12.12 -2.38
CA ASN A 184 0.87 12.11 -2.02
C ASN A 184 0.60 12.93 -0.74
N GLU A 185 1.46 12.82 0.27
CA GLU A 185 1.43 13.61 1.49
C GLU A 185 1.57 15.12 1.19
N CYS A 186 2.52 15.51 0.34
CA CYS A 186 2.70 16.92 -0.02
C CYS A 186 1.46 17.48 -0.74
N ILE A 187 0.85 16.70 -1.64
CA ILE A 187 -0.41 17.10 -2.29
C ILE A 187 -1.50 17.30 -1.24
N LEU A 188 -1.70 16.34 -0.32
CA LEU A 188 -2.68 16.45 0.75
C LEU A 188 -2.48 17.71 1.59
N HIS A 189 -1.23 18.01 1.96
CA HIS A 189 -0.89 19.22 2.70
C HIS A 189 -1.23 20.50 1.93
N CYS A 190 -0.98 20.55 0.62
CA CYS A 190 -1.40 21.69 -0.21
C CYS A 190 -2.93 21.84 -0.25
N LEU A 191 -3.67 20.74 -0.47
CA LEU A 191 -5.13 20.77 -0.50
C LEU A 191 -5.72 21.30 0.81
N LEU A 192 -5.17 20.88 1.95
CA LEU A 192 -5.65 21.29 3.28
C LEU A 192 -5.24 22.71 3.66
N LYS A 193 -4.01 23.10 3.33
CA LYS A 193 -3.44 24.41 3.71
C LYS A 193 -4.09 25.56 2.93
N TYR A 194 -4.32 25.36 1.63
CA TYR A 194 -4.84 26.40 0.75
C TYR A 194 -6.33 26.26 0.44
N GLY A 195 -6.91 25.09 0.73
CA GLY A 195 -8.35 24.88 0.70
C GLY A 195 -8.97 24.94 -0.69
N LYS A 196 -10.17 25.52 -0.75
CA LYS A 196 -11.06 25.48 -1.92
C LYS A 196 -10.41 25.91 -3.25
N PRO A 197 -9.66 27.03 -3.35
CA PRO A 197 -9.05 27.45 -4.61
C PRO A 197 -8.13 26.37 -5.21
N ILE A 198 -7.34 25.72 -4.36
CA ILE A 198 -6.42 24.67 -4.80
C ILE A 198 -7.14 23.38 -5.11
N ILE A 199 -8.18 23.02 -4.35
CA ILE A 199 -9.01 21.84 -4.64
C ILE A 199 -9.68 21.97 -6.01
N GLU A 200 -10.35 23.09 -6.27
CA GLU A 200 -11.04 23.33 -7.54
C GLU A 200 -10.05 23.28 -8.71
N ARG A 201 -8.89 23.92 -8.55
CA ARG A 201 -7.87 23.93 -9.59
C ARG A 201 -7.21 22.56 -9.78
N TYR A 202 -6.98 21.80 -8.72
CA TYR A 202 -6.45 20.45 -8.81
C TYR A 202 -7.39 19.54 -9.62
N LEU A 203 -8.71 19.66 -9.43
CA LEU A 203 -9.72 18.92 -10.20
C LEU A 203 -9.68 19.26 -11.69
N VAL A 204 -9.48 20.53 -12.05
CA VAL A 204 -9.27 20.95 -13.45
C VAL A 204 -8.01 20.29 -14.02
N HIS A 205 -6.90 20.30 -13.28
CA HIS A 205 -5.64 19.68 -13.73
C HIS A 205 -5.71 18.15 -13.81
N MET A 206 -6.55 17.49 -13.00
CA MET A 206 -6.86 16.06 -13.19
C MET A 206 -7.52 15.80 -14.54
N ARG A 207 -8.47 16.67 -14.96
CA ARG A 207 -9.10 16.60 -16.28
C ARG A 207 -8.09 16.86 -17.40
N TYR A 208 -7.16 17.81 -17.22
CA TYR A 208 -6.07 18.03 -18.17
C TYR A 208 -5.15 16.83 -18.32
N ALA A 209 -4.81 16.17 -17.21
CA ALA A 209 -4.01 14.94 -17.26
C ALA A 209 -4.73 13.81 -18.00
N LEU A 210 -6.06 13.70 -17.84
CA LEU A 210 -6.88 12.75 -18.57
C LEU A 210 -6.90 13.04 -20.08
N ALA A 211 -7.10 14.31 -20.46
CA ALA A 211 -7.05 14.76 -21.86
C ALA A 211 -5.69 14.46 -22.51
N PHE A 212 -4.60 14.79 -21.81
CA PHE A 212 -3.23 14.59 -22.29
C PHE A 212 -2.87 13.12 -22.53
N ARG A 213 -3.50 12.20 -21.79
CA ARG A 213 -3.33 10.75 -21.95
C ARG A 213 -4.34 10.10 -22.90
N GLY A 214 -5.20 10.89 -23.55
CA GLY A 214 -6.24 10.39 -24.45
C GLY A 214 -7.35 9.61 -23.75
N GLY A 215 -7.61 9.89 -22.47
CA GLY A 215 -8.64 9.19 -21.68
C GLY A 215 -10.03 9.84 -21.71
N LEU A 216 -10.23 10.89 -22.50
CA LEU A 216 -11.56 11.48 -22.73
C LEU A 216 -12.33 10.69 -23.80
N LYS A 217 -13.66 10.80 -23.79
CA LYS A 217 -14.53 9.93 -24.60
C LYS A 217 -14.44 10.25 -26.09
N THR A 218 -14.25 11.52 -26.43
CA THR A 218 -14.21 11.98 -27.82
C THR A 218 -12.96 12.80 -28.11
N LYS A 219 -12.62 12.88 -29.39
CA LYS A 219 -11.50 13.69 -29.86
C LYS A 219 -11.81 15.18 -29.74
N GLU A 220 -13.07 15.55 -29.98
CA GLU A 220 -13.57 16.92 -29.87
C GLU A 220 -13.43 17.43 -28.43
N GLU A 221 -13.84 16.63 -27.42
CA GLU A 221 -13.64 16.97 -26.00
C GLU A 221 -12.15 17.14 -25.67
N THR A 222 -11.29 16.31 -26.26
CA THR A 222 -9.84 16.40 -26.06
C THR A 222 -9.27 17.69 -26.64
N ASP A 223 -9.66 18.05 -27.87
CA ASP A 223 -9.21 19.26 -28.54
C ASP A 223 -9.68 20.52 -27.80
N GLU A 224 -10.91 20.53 -27.28
CA GLU A 224 -11.44 21.61 -26.44
C GLU A 224 -10.61 21.81 -25.16
N GLU A 225 -10.26 20.72 -24.46
CA GLU A 225 -9.40 20.80 -23.28
C GLU A 225 -7.99 21.31 -23.63
N PHE A 226 -7.42 20.89 -24.77
CA PHE A 226 -6.12 21.42 -25.22
C PHE A 226 -6.14 22.90 -25.55
N VAL A 227 -7.27 23.43 -26.06
CA VAL A 227 -7.45 24.88 -26.24
C VAL A 227 -7.42 25.61 -24.89
N LYS A 228 -8.13 25.09 -23.88
CA LYS A 228 -8.12 25.64 -22.52
C LYS A 228 -6.72 25.62 -21.91
N ILE A 229 -6.03 24.48 -21.98
CA ILE A 229 -4.65 24.32 -21.49
C ILE A 229 -3.73 25.37 -22.12
N LYS A 230 -3.75 25.50 -23.46
CA LYS A 230 -2.90 26.48 -24.17
C LYS A 230 -3.23 27.92 -23.81
N SER A 231 -4.52 28.23 -23.58
CA SER A 231 -4.96 29.57 -23.18
C SER A 231 -4.41 29.95 -21.80
N GLU A 232 -4.55 29.05 -20.82
CA GLU A 232 -4.07 29.30 -19.46
C GLU A 232 -2.54 29.25 -19.34
N MET A 233 -1.87 28.41 -20.11
CA MET A 233 -0.41 28.45 -20.18
C MET A 233 0.10 29.83 -20.63
N ARG A 234 -0.58 30.46 -21.60
CA ARG A 234 -0.22 31.81 -22.07
C ARG A 234 -0.44 32.88 -21.01
N SER A 235 -1.44 32.74 -20.12
CA SER A 235 -1.64 33.70 -19.02
C SER A 235 -0.55 33.64 -17.95
N HIS A 236 0.27 32.59 -17.95
CA HIS A 236 1.43 32.42 -17.07
C HIS A 236 2.77 32.48 -17.81
N ASP A 237 2.79 33.03 -19.03
CA ASP A 237 4.00 33.14 -19.89
C ASP A 237 4.71 31.79 -20.17
N LEU A 238 3.98 30.68 -20.14
CA LEU A 238 4.50 29.33 -20.39
C LEU A 238 4.51 28.98 -21.88
N LYS A 239 5.53 28.22 -22.29
CA LYS A 239 5.70 27.78 -23.70
C LYS A 239 5.25 26.33 -23.86
N SER A 240 5.06 25.86 -25.09
CA SER A 240 4.63 24.48 -25.39
C SER A 240 5.50 23.41 -24.72
N LYS A 241 6.80 23.65 -24.55
CA LYS A 241 7.73 22.74 -23.85
C LYS A 241 7.38 22.53 -22.37
N ASP A 242 6.65 23.46 -21.77
CA ASP A 242 6.27 23.46 -20.36
C ASP A 242 4.90 22.79 -20.14
N MET A 243 4.21 22.36 -21.22
CA MET A 243 2.85 21.81 -21.16
C MET A 243 2.72 20.65 -20.18
N LYS A 244 3.63 19.67 -20.23
CA LYS A 244 3.60 18.54 -19.29
C LYS A 244 3.72 19.00 -17.83
N ARG A 245 4.65 19.92 -17.55
CA ARG A 245 4.85 20.48 -16.21
C ARG A 245 3.65 21.30 -15.75
N PHE A 246 3.04 22.07 -16.65
CA PHE A 246 1.83 22.82 -16.38
C PHE A 246 0.65 21.89 -16.06
N ILE A 247 0.46 20.82 -16.83
CA ILE A 247 -0.60 19.84 -16.56
C ILE A 247 -0.40 19.21 -15.17
N GLU A 248 0.82 18.78 -14.85
CA GLU A 248 1.15 18.12 -13.57
C GLU A 248 1.11 19.06 -12.35
N TYR A 249 1.56 20.32 -12.48
CA TYR A 249 1.84 21.21 -11.35
C TYR A 249 1.18 22.59 -11.44
N GLY A 250 0.56 22.95 -12.56
CA GLY A 250 -0.01 24.28 -12.79
C GLY A 250 -1.19 24.61 -11.87
N TRP A 251 -1.76 23.61 -11.19
CA TRP A 251 -2.75 23.86 -10.16
C TRP A 251 -2.20 24.69 -8.98
N LEU A 252 -0.87 24.71 -8.79
CA LEU A 252 -0.20 25.54 -7.80
C LEU A 252 -0.39 27.04 -8.04
N TYR A 253 -0.67 27.49 -9.27
CA TYR A 253 -0.96 28.90 -9.56
C TYR A 253 -2.21 29.44 -8.85
N ALA A 254 -3.08 28.56 -8.32
CA ALA A 254 -4.19 28.99 -7.48
C ALA A 254 -3.77 29.39 -6.05
N ILE A 255 -2.49 29.23 -5.68
CA ILE A 255 -1.93 29.76 -4.44
C ILE A 255 -1.63 31.25 -4.65
N ASP A 256 -2.24 32.10 -3.83
CA ASP A 256 -2.05 33.56 -3.93
C ASP A 256 -0.56 33.93 -3.80
N GLY A 257 -0.08 34.74 -4.74
CA GLY A 257 1.31 35.20 -4.79
C GLY A 257 2.37 34.12 -5.02
N VAL A 258 2.00 32.90 -5.45
CA VAL A 258 2.98 31.79 -5.60
C VAL A 258 4.13 32.13 -6.55
N GLU A 259 3.86 32.88 -7.61
CA GLU A 259 4.86 33.31 -8.60
C GLU A 259 5.89 34.28 -8.02
N LYS A 260 5.53 34.98 -6.93
CA LYS A 260 6.42 35.91 -6.22
C LYS A 260 7.29 35.19 -5.19
N GLN A 261 7.06 33.89 -4.95
CA GLN A 261 7.88 33.14 -4.02
C GLN A 261 9.21 32.75 -4.63
N ASP A 262 10.28 33.09 -3.93
CA ASP A 262 11.63 32.80 -4.39
C ASP A 262 11.86 31.28 -4.57
N GLY A 263 12.45 30.93 -5.71
CA GLY A 263 12.73 29.55 -6.10
C GLY A 263 11.52 28.71 -6.50
N PHE A 264 10.32 29.27 -6.65
CA PHE A 264 9.16 28.52 -7.16
C PHE A 264 9.38 28.01 -8.59
N LYS A 265 9.06 26.73 -8.84
CA LYS A 265 9.06 26.11 -10.16
C LYS A 265 7.93 25.10 -10.28
N LEU A 266 7.43 24.90 -11.50
CA LEU A 266 6.47 23.82 -11.84
C LEU A 266 7.16 22.45 -11.85
N ASN A 267 7.50 21.96 -10.67
CA ASN A 267 7.99 20.62 -10.41
C ASN A 267 7.59 20.18 -8.99
N PHE A 268 7.88 18.93 -8.64
CA PHE A 268 7.56 18.43 -7.30
C PHE A 268 8.33 19.17 -6.18
N ARG A 269 9.67 19.24 -6.27
CA ARG A 269 10.54 19.72 -5.17
C ARG A 269 10.36 21.21 -4.87
N ASP A 270 10.49 22.03 -5.89
CA ASP A 270 10.49 23.49 -5.80
C ASP A 270 9.07 24.08 -5.89
N GLY A 271 8.09 23.27 -6.31
CA GLY A 271 6.67 23.60 -6.32
C GLY A 271 5.92 22.92 -5.17
N VAL A 272 5.45 21.69 -5.40
CA VAL A 272 4.52 20.98 -4.49
C VAL A 272 5.07 20.83 -3.07
N GLN A 273 6.28 20.26 -2.93
CA GLN A 273 6.91 19.99 -1.64
C GLN A 273 7.21 21.29 -0.87
N ARG A 274 7.63 22.34 -1.58
CA ARG A 274 7.84 23.67 -1.01
C ARG A 274 6.54 24.27 -0.50
N MET A 275 5.49 24.26 -1.31
CA MET A 275 4.17 24.80 -0.93
C MET A 275 3.54 24.02 0.23
N ALA A 276 3.77 22.71 0.28
CA ALA A 276 3.38 21.84 1.39
C ALA A 276 4.14 22.15 2.70
N GLY A 277 5.27 22.87 2.63
CA GLY A 277 6.13 23.16 3.79
C GLY A 277 7.00 21.97 4.21
N LEU A 278 7.30 21.05 3.29
CA LEU A 278 8.02 19.80 3.55
C LEU A 278 9.38 19.74 2.84
N SER A 279 10.00 20.89 2.55
CA SER A 279 11.31 21.00 1.88
C SER A 279 12.48 20.43 2.68
N SER A 280 12.33 20.18 3.99
CA SER A 280 13.33 19.48 4.80
C SER A 280 13.61 18.05 4.29
N TYR A 281 12.66 17.46 3.56
CA TYR A 281 12.77 16.12 2.99
C TYR A 281 13.42 16.06 1.60
N SER A 282 13.79 17.21 1.01
CA SER A 282 14.29 17.29 -0.37
C SER A 282 15.47 16.35 -0.64
N LYS A 283 16.42 16.24 0.30
CA LYS A 283 17.59 15.35 0.17
C LYS A 283 17.20 13.87 0.16
N VAL A 284 16.27 13.49 1.04
CA VAL A 284 15.79 12.10 1.15
C VAL A 284 14.99 11.73 -0.10
N TYR A 285 14.16 12.66 -0.58
CA TYR A 285 13.41 12.51 -1.83
C TYR A 285 14.34 12.35 -3.05
N GLU A 286 15.38 13.17 -3.15
CA GLU A 286 16.37 13.10 -4.25
C GLU A 286 17.11 11.76 -4.25
N MET A 287 17.59 11.32 -3.08
CA MET A 287 18.23 10.01 -2.92
C MET A 287 17.31 8.86 -3.36
N SER A 288 16.02 8.90 -3.00
CA SER A 288 15.05 7.91 -3.48
C SER A 288 14.92 7.91 -5.00
N SER A 289 14.97 9.09 -5.62
CA SER A 289 14.90 9.22 -7.07
C SER A 289 16.11 8.59 -7.77
N GLU A 290 17.30 8.67 -7.19
CA GLU A 290 18.53 8.09 -7.73
C GLU A 290 18.54 6.55 -7.66
N ILE A 291 17.87 5.96 -6.67
CA ILE A 291 17.78 4.50 -6.48
C ILE A 291 16.79 3.87 -7.45
N ALA A 292 15.75 4.62 -7.84
CA ALA A 292 14.73 4.15 -8.77
C ALA A 292 15.26 3.94 -10.21
N HIS A 293 16.36 4.58 -10.57
CA HIS A 293 17.13 4.25 -11.75
C HIS A 293 18.18 3.23 -11.33
N SER A 294 18.33 2.09 -12.01
CA SER A 294 19.25 0.98 -11.68
C SER A 294 20.73 1.40 -11.55
N SER A 295 21.01 2.20 -10.54
CA SER A 295 22.26 2.91 -10.32
C SER A 295 23.19 2.03 -9.49
N PRO A 296 24.50 2.31 -9.48
CA PRO A 296 25.42 1.62 -8.58
C PRO A 296 24.97 1.68 -7.11
N LEU A 297 24.27 2.75 -6.72
CA LEU A 297 23.69 2.91 -5.38
C LEU A 297 22.62 1.86 -5.09
N LEU A 298 21.77 1.50 -6.07
CA LEU A 298 20.80 0.42 -5.90
C LEU A 298 21.50 -0.92 -5.61
N ILE A 299 22.53 -1.24 -6.40
CA ILE A 299 23.18 -2.57 -6.39
C ILE A 299 24.09 -2.78 -5.18
N TYR A 300 24.88 -1.77 -4.81
CA TYR A 300 25.92 -1.89 -3.78
C TYR A 300 25.55 -1.28 -2.43
N SER A 301 24.27 -0.94 -2.23
CA SER A 301 23.83 -0.31 -1.00
C SER A 301 23.73 -1.24 0.19
N SER A 302 23.90 -0.65 1.37
CA SER A 302 23.63 -1.33 2.63
C SER A 302 22.13 -1.47 2.87
N LYS A 303 21.64 -2.71 2.94
CA LYS A 303 20.24 -3.01 3.34
C LYS A 303 19.87 -2.34 4.67
N ASN A 304 20.75 -2.41 5.67
CA ASN A 304 20.52 -1.80 6.98
C ASN A 304 20.30 -0.27 6.91
N TYR A 305 21.05 0.40 6.03
CA TYR A 305 20.91 1.83 5.82
C TYR A 305 19.54 2.17 5.23
N PHE A 306 19.13 1.50 4.14
CA PHE A 306 17.85 1.77 3.51
C PHE A 306 16.66 1.32 4.33
N PHE A 307 16.76 0.20 5.07
CA PHE A 307 15.77 -0.17 6.07
C PHE A 307 15.53 0.96 7.05
N SER A 308 16.61 1.46 7.65
CA SER A 308 16.53 2.45 8.71
C SER A 308 16.04 3.80 8.20
N LEU A 309 16.56 4.27 7.07
CA LEU A 309 16.14 5.52 6.45
C LEU A 309 14.66 5.47 6.05
N THR A 310 14.22 4.36 5.44
CA THR A 310 12.83 4.19 5.01
C THR A 310 11.89 4.10 6.19
N LEU A 311 12.22 3.34 7.23
CA LEU A 311 11.38 3.20 8.41
C LEU A 311 11.22 4.53 9.16
N LEU A 312 12.31 5.30 9.30
CA LEU A 312 12.25 6.65 9.88
C LEU A 312 11.36 7.58 9.05
N SER A 313 11.56 7.59 7.73
CA SER A 313 10.79 8.45 6.83
C SER A 313 9.31 8.06 6.80
N LEU A 314 9.02 6.75 6.90
CA LEU A 314 7.66 6.22 7.02
C LEU A 314 6.98 6.66 8.32
N TYR A 315 7.64 6.57 9.48
CA TYR A 315 7.10 7.06 10.74
C TYR A 315 6.78 8.56 10.67
N GLU A 316 7.68 9.35 10.08
CA GLU A 316 7.52 10.79 9.98
C GLU A 316 6.32 11.17 9.10
N SER A 317 6.17 10.52 7.94
CA SER A 317 4.97 10.68 7.10
C SER A 317 3.71 10.17 7.82
N PHE A 318 3.80 9.02 8.49
CA PHE A 318 2.67 8.48 9.25
C PHE A 318 2.18 9.46 10.33
N PHE A 319 3.07 10.07 11.12
CA PHE A 319 2.67 11.00 12.19
C PHE A 319 1.96 12.24 11.65
N ARG A 320 2.41 12.76 10.50
CA ARG A 320 1.77 13.92 9.84
C ARG A 320 0.41 13.54 9.25
N LEU A 321 0.33 12.41 8.54
CA LEU A 321 -0.92 11.89 7.99
C LEU A 321 -1.93 11.51 9.08
N GLU A 322 -1.48 10.90 10.19
CA GLU A 322 -2.33 10.53 11.33
C GLU A 322 -2.94 11.76 11.99
N LYS A 323 -2.22 12.89 12.07
CA LYS A 323 -2.76 14.14 12.58
C LYS A 323 -3.91 14.67 11.71
N VAL A 324 -3.75 14.58 10.38
CA VAL A 324 -4.80 14.94 9.43
C VAL A 324 -6.01 14.01 9.60
N PHE A 325 -5.78 12.70 9.61
CA PHE A 325 -6.82 11.70 9.82
C PHE A 325 -7.57 11.93 11.14
N THR A 326 -6.86 12.15 12.25
CA THR A 326 -7.46 12.39 13.57
C THR A 326 -8.44 13.56 13.51
N SER A 327 -8.05 14.64 12.84
CA SER A 327 -8.89 15.85 12.73
C SER A 327 -10.18 15.58 11.94
N LEU A 328 -10.08 14.86 10.83
CA LEU A 328 -11.26 14.44 10.05
C LEU A 328 -12.13 13.44 10.83
N TYR A 329 -11.51 12.43 11.40
CA TYR A 329 -12.20 11.34 12.09
C TYR A 329 -12.99 11.86 13.28
N MET A 330 -12.35 12.69 14.12
CA MET A 330 -12.97 13.32 15.28
C MET A 330 -14.13 14.25 14.93
N SER A 331 -14.16 14.84 13.74
CA SER A 331 -15.25 15.73 13.34
C SER A 331 -16.45 15.00 12.73
N THR A 332 -16.30 13.73 12.35
CA THR A 332 -17.30 13.01 11.53
C THR A 332 -17.96 11.82 12.22
N VAL A 333 -17.38 11.30 13.31
CA VAL A 333 -17.93 10.13 14.02
C VAL A 333 -18.67 10.49 15.31
N SER A 334 -19.43 9.52 15.83
CA SER A 334 -20.17 9.63 17.09
C SER A 334 -19.22 9.74 18.29
N GLU A 335 -19.72 10.30 19.40
CA GLU A 335 -18.94 10.45 20.64
C GLU A 335 -18.35 9.13 21.14
N GLN A 336 -19.14 8.04 21.11
CA GLN A 336 -18.68 6.71 21.51
C GLN A 336 -17.51 6.21 20.65
N GLU A 337 -17.54 6.45 19.33
CA GLU A 337 -16.43 6.07 18.44
C GLU A 337 -15.20 6.96 18.70
N ARG A 338 -15.39 8.25 19.00
CA ARG A 338 -14.29 9.16 19.39
C ARG A 338 -13.59 8.66 20.64
N GLU A 339 -14.32 8.28 21.68
CA GLU A 339 -13.76 7.76 22.93
C GLU A 339 -12.95 6.48 22.73
N ARG A 340 -13.47 5.55 21.91
CA ARG A 340 -12.75 4.31 21.56
C ARG A 340 -11.44 4.61 20.85
N TYR A 341 -11.45 5.54 19.89
CA TYR A 341 -10.23 5.94 19.21
C TYR A 341 -9.26 6.67 20.13
N VAL A 342 -9.72 7.58 21.00
CA VAL A 342 -8.88 8.26 21.98
C VAL A 342 -8.21 7.24 22.91
N THR A 343 -8.95 6.20 23.32
CA THR A 343 -8.43 5.12 24.15
C THR A 343 -7.35 4.32 23.42
N MET A 344 -7.63 3.88 22.19
CA MET A 344 -6.64 3.23 21.33
C MET A 344 -5.40 4.10 21.15
N ARG A 345 -5.59 5.39 20.88
CA ARG A 345 -4.51 6.35 20.66
C ARG A 345 -3.65 6.53 21.89
N LYS A 346 -4.25 6.64 23.08
CA LYS A 346 -3.51 6.71 24.36
C LYS A 346 -2.67 5.46 24.60
N LEU A 347 -3.18 4.28 24.24
CA LEU A 347 -2.50 3.01 24.50
C LEU A 347 -1.32 2.77 23.55
N TYR A 348 -1.50 3.02 22.25
CA TYR A 348 -0.54 2.57 21.23
C TYR A 348 0.33 3.69 20.63
N TYR A 349 -0.08 4.97 20.72
CA TYR A 349 0.67 6.05 20.06
C TYR A 349 2.03 6.28 20.71
N HIS A 350 2.10 6.11 22.04
CA HIS A 350 3.35 6.20 22.78
C HIS A 350 4.36 5.16 22.29
N GLN A 351 3.91 3.92 22.06
CA GLN A 351 4.75 2.85 21.55
C GLN A 351 5.31 3.15 20.14
N LEU A 352 4.56 3.87 19.28
CA LEU A 352 5.09 4.35 18.00
C LEU A 352 6.19 5.39 18.18
N LEU A 353 6.04 6.32 19.13
CA LEU A 353 7.06 7.32 19.44
C LEU A 353 8.33 6.67 19.99
N GLU A 354 8.20 5.68 20.86
CA GLU A 354 9.31 4.89 21.40
C GLU A 354 10.02 4.10 20.29
N ALA A 355 9.27 3.42 19.42
CA ALA A 355 9.81 2.68 18.28
C ALA A 355 10.58 3.60 17.33
N TYR A 356 10.03 4.77 17.00
CA TYR A 356 10.69 5.78 16.20
C TYR A 356 11.97 6.32 16.87
N GLY A 357 11.91 6.60 18.18
CA GLY A 357 13.05 7.06 18.97
C GLY A 357 14.19 6.04 18.99
N LEU A 358 13.86 4.76 19.22
CA LEU A 358 14.82 3.66 19.18
C LEU A 358 15.45 3.53 17.78
N GLN A 359 14.63 3.62 16.73
CA GLN A 359 15.13 3.52 15.36
C GLN A 359 16.06 4.69 14.99
N LYS A 360 15.79 5.90 15.49
CA LYS A 360 16.69 7.06 15.33
C LYS A 360 18.05 6.81 15.98
N GLN A 361 18.05 6.27 17.19
CA GLN A 361 19.29 5.94 17.91
C GLN A 361 20.11 4.89 17.15
N ARG A 362 19.45 3.84 16.65
CA ARG A 362 20.08 2.80 15.83
C ARG A 362 20.69 3.37 14.55
N PHE A 363 19.95 4.21 13.85
CA PHE A 363 20.43 4.83 12.61
C PHE A 363 21.66 5.72 12.88
N ALA A 364 21.59 6.61 13.88
CA ALA A 364 22.70 7.47 14.25
C ALA A 364 23.96 6.68 14.66
N ALA A 365 23.80 5.58 15.41
CA ALA A 365 24.91 4.71 15.78
C ALA A 365 25.56 4.01 14.58
N SER A 366 24.76 3.65 13.56
CA SER A 366 25.28 3.03 12.33
C SER A 366 26.03 4.00 11.44
N SER A 367 25.58 5.26 11.35
CA SER A 367 26.27 6.31 10.57
C SER A 367 27.62 6.70 11.18
N ARG A 368 27.74 6.70 12.51
CA ARG A 368 29.02 7.00 13.21
C ARG A 368 30.09 5.91 13.01
N LYS A 369 29.69 4.67 12.74
CA LYS A 369 30.63 3.57 12.46
C LYS A 369 31.17 3.57 11.02
N GLN A 370 30.62 4.42 10.15
CA GLN A 370 31.04 4.54 8.74
C GLN A 370 31.96 5.74 8.48
N GLU A 371 32.23 6.59 9.48
CA GLU A 371 33.34 7.53 9.39
C GLU A 371 34.64 6.73 9.44
N PRO A 372 35.55 6.86 8.44
CA PRO A 372 36.87 6.29 8.56
C PRO A 372 37.50 6.87 9.82
N SER A 373 38.10 6.01 10.64
CA SER A 373 39.21 6.45 11.47
C SER A 373 40.26 7.03 10.51
N ASN A 374 40.19 8.33 10.24
CA ASN A 374 41.32 9.11 9.77
C ASN A 374 42.29 9.17 10.95
N GLY A 375 42.92 8.03 11.23
CA GLY A 375 44.05 7.90 12.12
C GLY A 375 45.29 8.17 11.31
N ASN A 376 45.86 9.34 11.59
CA ASN A 376 47.25 9.80 11.44
C ASN A 376 48.22 8.96 10.61
#